data_AF-A0A5A7SPW5-F1
#
_entry.id   AF-A0A5A7SPW5-F1
#
_cell.length_a   1.000
_cell.length_b   1.000
_cell.length_c   1.000
_cell.angle_alpha   90.00
_cell.angle_beta   90.00
_cell.angle_gamma   90.00
#
_symmetry.space_group_name_H-M   'P 1'
#
loop_
_entity.id
_entity.type
_entity.pdbx_description
1 polymer ?
#
loop_
_entity_poly.entity_id
_entity_poly.type
_entity_poly.pdbx_seq_one_letter_code
_entity_poly.pdbx_strand_id
1 'polypeptide(L)'
;MINGISEDFRAALDVVRNEIADVNARLSLTMRAMANQALAGGAIPVSRVKIPEPKPFCGTRDAKALENYIFDLKQYFRATNTVTEEAKVTLATMHLSEDAKLWWRSRFVDMQEGRCTIDTWDALKTELRS
;
A
#
# COMPACT_ATOMS: atom_id res chain seq x y z
N MET A 1 5.66 16.74 -56.86
CA MET A 1 6.21 17.16 -55.54
C MET A 1 5.34 16.68 -54.37
N ILE A 2 4.00 16.69 -54.48
CA ILE A 2 3.07 16.27 -53.41
C ILE A 2 3.13 14.76 -53.08
N ASN A 3 3.38 13.89 -54.08
CA ASN A 3 3.40 12.44 -53.86
C ASN A 3 4.60 11.94 -53.04
N GLY A 4 5.80 12.54 -53.22
CA GLY A 4 6.99 12.12 -52.47
C GLY A 4 6.89 12.40 -50.97
N ILE A 5 6.27 13.51 -50.57
CA ILE A 5 6.04 13.86 -49.16
C ILE A 5 5.06 12.86 -48.50
N SER A 6 4.07 12.38 -49.26
CA SER A 6 3.10 11.37 -48.80
C SER A 6 3.73 9.98 -48.60
N GLU A 7 4.70 9.63 -49.44
CA GLU A 7 5.47 8.39 -49.33
C GLU A 7 6.41 8.42 -48.12
N ASP A 8 7.14 9.52 -47.92
CA ASP A 8 8.02 9.71 -46.76
C ASP A 8 7.25 9.66 -45.43
N PHE A 9 6.06 10.29 -45.39
CA PHE A 9 5.20 10.25 -44.21
C PHE A 9 4.69 8.84 -43.90
N ARG A 10 4.36 8.06 -44.94
CA ARG A 10 3.94 6.66 -44.79
C ARG A 10 5.09 5.79 -44.28
N ALA A 11 6.29 5.97 -44.82
CA ALA A 11 7.48 5.26 -44.36
C ALA A 11 7.78 5.55 -42.89
N ALA A 12 7.67 6.81 -42.46
CA ALA A 12 7.84 7.19 -41.05
C ALA A 12 6.78 6.55 -40.13
N LEU A 13 5.52 6.48 -40.56
CA LEU A 13 4.46 5.81 -39.80
C LEU A 13 4.70 4.31 -39.65
N ASP A 14 5.18 3.65 -40.70
CA ASP A 14 5.49 2.21 -40.67
C ASP A 14 6.66 1.93 -39.71
N VAL A 15 7.69 2.79 -39.68
CA VAL A 15 8.79 2.71 -38.72
C VAL A 15 8.26 2.80 -37.28
N VAL A 16 7.46 3.82 -36.97
CA VAL A 16 6.90 4.01 -35.62
C VAL A 16 6.01 2.83 -35.21
N ARG A 17 5.20 2.29 -36.12
CA ARG A 17 4.36 1.11 -35.84
C ARG A 17 5.22 -0.12 -35.53
N ASN A 18 6.32 -0.31 -36.25
CA ASN A 18 7.25 -1.42 -36.03
C ASN A 18 8.00 -1.29 -34.69
N GLU A 19 8.43 -0.07 -34.32
CA GLU A 19 9.07 0.19 -33.03
C GLU A 19 8.12 -0.09 -31.86
N ILE A 20 6.85 0.32 -31.97
CA ILE A 20 5.84 0.02 -30.95
C ILE A 20 5.65 -1.50 -30.80
N ALA A 21 5.62 -2.24 -31.91
CA ALA A 21 5.52 -3.69 -31.88
C ALA A 21 6.74 -4.35 -31.21
N ASP A 22 7.96 -3.89 -31.51
CA ASP A 22 9.19 -4.37 -30.89
C ASP A 22 9.21 -4.10 -29.38
N VAL A 23 8.90 -2.87 -28.97
CA VAL A 23 8.83 -2.49 -27.55
C VAL A 23 7.82 -3.35 -26.80
N ASN A 24 6.63 -3.57 -27.38
CA ASN A 24 5.61 -4.43 -26.77
C ASN A 24 6.07 -5.89 -26.65
N ALA A 25 6.78 -6.41 -27.65
CA ALA A 25 7.36 -7.75 -27.59
C ALA A 25 8.41 -7.86 -26.49
N ARG A 26 9.34 -6.89 -26.40
CA ARG A 26 10.38 -6.83 -25.36
C ARG A 26 9.80 -6.70 -23.96
N LEU A 27 8.75 -5.88 -23.79
CA LEU A 27 8.03 -5.74 -22.53
C LEU A 27 7.40 -7.07 -22.12
N SER A 28 6.68 -7.73 -23.03
CA SER A 28 6.04 -9.03 -22.77
C SER A 28 7.05 -10.12 -22.40
N LEU A 29 8.20 -10.15 -23.08
CA LEU A 29 9.30 -11.07 -22.77
C LEU A 29 9.89 -10.80 -21.38
N THR A 30 10.09 -9.53 -21.03
CA THR A 30 10.63 -9.12 -19.73
C THR A 30 9.66 -9.48 -18.60
N MET A 31 8.37 -9.19 -18.77
CA MET A 31 7.34 -9.57 -17.81
C MET A 31 7.28 -11.08 -17.60
N ARG A 32 7.38 -11.86 -18.68
CA ARG A 32 7.43 -13.33 -18.60
C ARG A 32 8.72 -13.83 -17.94
N ALA A 33 9.87 -13.21 -18.22
CA ALA A 33 11.13 -13.56 -17.59
C ALA A 33 11.12 -13.27 -16.07
N MET A 34 10.54 -12.15 -15.65
CA MET A 34 10.35 -11.83 -14.23
C MET A 34 9.39 -12.81 -13.54
N ALA A 35 8.27 -13.14 -14.18
CA ALA A 35 7.32 -14.14 -13.66
C ALA A 35 7.97 -15.54 -13.55
N ASN A 36 8.78 -15.91 -14.54
CA ASN A 36 9.50 -17.19 -14.53
C ASN A 36 10.70 -17.18 -13.57
N GLN A 37 11.37 -16.05 -13.32
CA GLN A 37 12.40 -15.95 -12.28
C GLN A 37 11.82 -16.14 -10.89
N ALA A 38 10.59 -15.66 -10.65
CA ALA A 38 9.86 -15.95 -9.41
C ALA A 38 9.55 -17.46 -9.24
N LEU A 39 9.57 -18.24 -10.32
CA LEU A 39 9.23 -19.67 -10.32
C LEU A 39 10.46 -20.61 -10.46
N ALA A 40 11.51 -20.20 -11.17
CA ALA A 40 12.63 -21.03 -11.60
C ALA A 40 13.97 -20.71 -10.92
N GLY A 41 14.07 -19.55 -10.27
CA GLY A 41 15.08 -19.41 -9.22
C GLY A 41 14.67 -20.34 -8.11
N GLY A 42 15.49 -21.33 -7.77
CA GLY A 42 15.41 -22.06 -6.50
C GLY A 42 15.59 -21.07 -5.36
N ALA A 43 14.60 -20.19 -5.18
CA ALA A 43 14.42 -19.41 -4.01
C ALA A 43 14.28 -20.48 -2.93
N ILE A 44 15.31 -20.59 -2.09
CA ILE A 44 15.13 -20.74 -0.65
C ILE A 44 13.72 -20.23 -0.39
N PRO A 45 12.76 -21.03 0.09
CA PRO A 45 11.51 -20.46 0.52
C PRO A 45 11.97 -19.38 1.48
N VAL A 46 11.90 -18.11 1.06
CA VAL A 46 12.08 -16.99 1.96
C VAL A 46 10.95 -17.29 2.88
N SER A 47 11.28 -17.95 4.00
CA SER A 47 10.33 -18.36 4.99
C SER A 47 9.54 -17.09 5.17
N ARG A 48 8.26 -17.07 4.79
CA ARG A 48 7.44 -15.89 4.96
C ARG A 48 7.46 -15.70 6.46
N VAL A 49 8.40 -14.87 6.93
CA VAL A 49 8.66 -14.68 8.33
C VAL A 49 7.32 -14.20 8.82
N LYS A 50 6.69 -15.00 9.69
CA LYS A 50 5.40 -14.62 10.23
C LYS A 50 5.66 -13.32 10.96
N ILE A 51 5.17 -12.22 10.39
CA ILE A 51 5.30 -10.90 11.00
C ILE A 51 4.45 -10.97 12.25
N PRO A 52 5.03 -10.79 13.45
CA PRO A 52 4.24 -10.79 14.67
C PRO A 52 3.20 -9.67 14.62
N GLU A 53 1.97 -9.99 15.00
CA GLU A 53 0.92 -8.99 15.11
C GLU A 53 1.23 -8.02 16.26
N PRO A 54 0.92 -6.72 16.11
CA PRO A 54 1.07 -5.74 17.18
C PRO A 54 0.23 -6.10 18.40
N LYS A 55 0.75 -5.82 19.60
CA LYS A 55 -0.01 -6.00 20.83
C LYS A 55 -1.24 -5.07 20.83
N PRO A 56 -2.44 -5.57 21.15
CA PRO A 56 -3.62 -4.70 21.24
C PRO A 56 -3.50 -3.63 22.31
N PHE A 57 -4.06 -2.45 22.05
CA PHE A 57 -4.16 -1.36 23.02
C PHE A 57 -5.59 -1.26 23.57
N CYS A 58 -5.73 -1.39 24.88
CA CYS A 58 -7.01 -1.42 25.58
C CYS A 58 -7.57 -0.04 25.97
N GLY A 59 -6.81 1.05 25.79
CA GLY A 59 -7.25 2.39 26.20
C GLY A 59 -6.94 2.76 27.65
N THR A 60 -6.08 2.00 28.34
CA THR A 60 -5.55 2.40 29.65
C THR A 60 -4.89 3.77 29.56
N ARG A 61 -5.04 4.61 30.60
CA ARG A 61 -4.36 5.91 30.77
C ARG A 61 -2.86 5.76 31.08
N ASP A 62 -2.20 4.85 30.37
CA ASP A 62 -0.78 4.60 30.42
C ASP A 62 -0.15 5.12 29.13
N ALA A 63 0.51 6.28 29.24
CA ALA A 63 1.21 6.91 28.13
C ALA A 63 2.29 5.98 27.53
N LYS A 64 2.93 5.14 28.35
CA LYS A 64 3.94 4.19 27.88
C LYS A 64 3.31 3.08 27.05
N ALA A 65 2.15 2.56 27.46
CA ALA A 65 1.42 1.57 26.69
C ALA A 65 0.98 2.13 25.32
N LEU A 66 0.52 3.37 25.29
CA LEU A 66 0.14 4.04 24.04
C LEU A 66 1.33 4.26 23.11
N GLU A 67 2.46 4.77 23.62
CA GLU A 67 3.65 5.00 22.79
C GLU A 67 4.25 3.68 22.27
N ASN A 68 4.25 2.61 23.08
CA ASN A 68 4.65 1.28 22.63
C ASN A 68 3.76 0.78 21.49
N TYR A 69 2.44 0.90 21.63
CA TYR A 69 1.49 0.51 20.59
C TYR A 69 1.70 1.29 19.27
N ILE A 70 1.89 2.61 19.35
CA ILE A 70 2.20 3.46 18.19
C ILE A 70 3.53 3.04 17.55
N PHE A 71 4.53 2.71 18.36
CA PHE A 71 5.83 2.25 17.87
C PHE A 71 5.73 0.90 17.15
N ASP A 72 5.05 -0.08 17.76
CA ASP A 72 4.86 -1.42 17.20
C ASP A 72 4.13 -1.36 15.86
N LEU A 73 3.07 -0.55 15.75
CA LEU A 73 2.36 -0.35 14.48
C LEU A 73 3.25 0.27 13.39
N LYS A 74 4.12 1.23 13.72
CA LYS A 74 5.07 1.78 12.76
C LYS A 74 6.02 0.71 12.20
N GLN A 75 6.49 -0.21 13.05
CA GLN A 75 7.33 -1.32 12.60
C GLN A 75 6.52 -2.32 11.77
N TYR A 76 5.30 -2.62 12.20
CA TYR A 76 4.39 -3.50 11.48
C TYR A 76 4.11 -2.99 10.07
N PHE A 77 3.74 -1.71 9.91
CA PHE A 77 3.50 -1.10 8.60
C PHE A 77 4.72 -1.19 7.67
N ARG A 78 5.93 -1.04 8.21
CA ARG A 78 7.17 -1.21 7.44
C ARG A 78 7.36 -2.67 7.02
N ALA A 79 7.12 -3.61 7.93
CA ALA A 79 7.26 -5.04 7.66
C ALA A 79 6.22 -5.56 6.66
N THR A 80 5.00 -5.02 6.68
CA THR A 80 3.89 -5.41 5.79
C THR A 80 3.80 -4.57 4.52
N ASN A 81 4.70 -3.59 4.32
CA ASN A 81 4.64 -2.61 3.24
C ASN A 81 3.26 -1.90 3.15
N THR A 82 2.68 -1.56 4.30
CA THR A 82 1.42 -0.81 4.36
C THR A 82 1.68 0.66 4.08
N VAL A 83 1.37 1.09 2.86
CA VAL A 83 1.67 2.46 2.40
C VAL A 83 0.49 3.42 2.58
N THR A 84 -0.74 2.99 2.27
CA THR A 84 -1.91 3.89 2.26
C THR A 84 -2.34 4.28 3.67
N GLU A 85 -2.78 5.52 3.84
CA GLU A 85 -3.19 6.05 5.13
C GLU A 85 -4.44 5.34 5.66
N GLU A 86 -5.38 5.04 4.77
CA GLU A 86 -6.61 4.32 5.08
C GLU A 86 -6.31 2.91 5.60
N ALA A 87 -5.33 2.22 5.00
CA ALA A 87 -4.92 0.89 5.46
C ALA A 87 -4.19 0.96 6.81
N LYS A 88 -3.39 2.00 7.05
CA LYS A 88 -2.75 2.22 8.36
C LYS A 88 -3.78 2.48 9.46
N VAL A 89 -4.75 3.35 9.20
CA VAL A 89 -5.85 3.64 10.14
C VAL A 89 -6.69 2.38 10.39
N THR A 90 -7.03 1.65 9.33
CA THR A 90 -7.80 0.39 9.45
C THR A 90 -7.04 -0.63 10.30
N LEU A 91 -5.76 -0.89 9.99
CA LEU A 91 -4.95 -1.87 10.73
C LEU A 91 -4.74 -1.45 12.18
N ALA A 92 -4.44 -0.17 12.45
CA ALA A 92 -4.31 0.32 13.81
C ALA A 92 -5.61 0.07 14.59
N THR A 93 -6.74 0.57 14.08
CA THR A 93 -8.04 0.50 14.77
C THR A 93 -8.54 -0.94 14.92
N MET A 94 -8.15 -1.87 14.04
CA MET A 94 -8.38 -3.31 14.21
C MET A 94 -7.72 -3.86 15.49
N HIS A 95 -6.52 -3.36 15.84
CA HIS A 95 -5.74 -3.76 17.03
C HIS A 95 -6.06 -2.91 18.28
N LEU A 96 -7.18 -2.18 18.30
CA LEU A 96 -7.73 -1.64 19.55
C LEU A 96 -8.58 -2.71 20.25
N SER A 97 -8.54 -2.71 21.58
CA SER A 97 -9.36 -3.57 22.44
C SER A 97 -10.11 -2.75 23.50
N GLU A 98 -11.07 -3.38 24.18
CA GLU A 98 -11.75 -2.82 25.36
C GLU A 98 -12.26 -1.38 25.15
N ASP A 99 -11.90 -0.46 26.05
CA ASP A 99 -12.36 0.93 26.04
C ASP A 99 -11.90 1.68 24.80
N ALA A 100 -10.67 1.43 24.32
CA ALA A 100 -10.20 2.02 23.07
C ALA A 100 -11.02 1.54 21.85
N LYS A 101 -11.48 0.29 21.85
CA LYS A 101 -12.35 -0.22 20.78
C LYS A 101 -13.75 0.40 20.85
N LEU A 102 -14.28 0.63 22.05
CA LEU A 102 -15.55 1.34 22.24
C LEU A 102 -15.46 2.80 21.77
N TRP A 103 -14.37 3.48 22.12
CA TRP A 103 -14.08 4.83 21.64
C TRP A 103 -14.05 4.88 20.10
N TRP A 104 -13.33 3.96 19.45
CA TRP A 104 -13.26 3.90 17.99
C TRP A 104 -14.64 3.67 17.35
N ARG A 105 -15.49 2.83 17.94
CA ARG A 105 -16.88 2.64 17.44
C ARG A 105 -17.67 3.95 17.44
N SER A 106 -17.52 4.77 18.48
CA SER A 106 -18.16 6.09 18.53
C SER A 106 -17.64 7.00 17.42
N ARG A 107 -16.32 7.08 17.25
CA ARG A 107 -15.70 7.90 16.19
C ARG A 107 -16.07 7.43 14.79
N PHE A 108 -16.17 6.12 14.57
CA PHE A 108 -16.59 5.56 13.30
C PHE A 108 -18.01 5.99 12.93
N VAL A 109 -18.94 6.02 13.89
CA VAL A 109 -20.30 6.56 13.67
C VAL A 109 -20.24 8.06 13.34
N ASP A 110 -19.44 8.83 14.09
CA ASP A 110 -19.25 10.25 13.81
C ASP A 110 -18.71 10.52 12.40
N MET A 111 -17.79 9.70 11.90
CA MET A 111 -17.28 9.79 10.51
C MET A 111 -18.37 9.50 9.48
N GLN A 112 -19.22 8.50 9.72
CA GLN A 112 -20.33 8.17 8.82
C GLN A 112 -21.39 9.27 8.75
N GLU A 113 -21.53 10.03 9.83
CA GLU A 113 -22.39 11.21 9.90
C GLU A 113 -21.69 12.50 9.45
N GLY A 114 -20.42 12.44 9.04
CA GLY A 114 -19.62 13.60 8.64
C GLY A 114 -19.25 14.56 9.77
N ARG A 115 -19.35 14.12 11.03
CA ARG A 115 -19.04 14.93 12.23
C ARG A 115 -17.55 14.98 12.58
N CYS A 116 -16.77 14.00 12.13
CA CYS A 116 -15.31 14.00 12.29
C CYS A 116 -14.60 13.29 11.13
N THR A 117 -13.29 13.50 11.01
CA THR A 117 -12.44 12.87 9.99
C THR A 117 -11.15 12.35 10.63
N ILE A 118 -10.99 11.02 10.66
CA ILE A 118 -9.77 10.34 11.09
C ILE A 118 -9.33 9.40 9.96
N ASP A 119 -8.82 9.97 8.87
CA ASP A 119 -8.42 9.27 7.64
C ASP A 119 -6.90 9.09 7.51
N THR A 120 -6.12 9.76 8.36
CA THR A 120 -4.65 9.67 8.40
C THR A 120 -4.14 9.06 9.69
N TRP A 121 -2.97 8.44 9.60
CA TRP A 121 -2.25 7.92 10.76
C TRP A 121 -1.90 9.02 11.77
N ASP A 122 -1.61 10.23 11.29
CA ASP A 122 -1.31 11.38 12.14
C ASP A 122 -2.53 11.93 12.89
N ALA A 123 -3.70 11.98 12.23
CA ALA A 123 -4.95 12.30 12.91
C ALA A 123 -5.29 11.27 14.00
N LEU A 124 -5.17 9.97 13.69
CA LEU A 124 -5.45 8.90 14.65
C LEU A 124 -4.53 8.99 15.88
N LYS A 125 -3.23 9.19 15.66
CA LYS A 125 -2.23 9.38 16.74
C LYS A 125 -2.55 10.58 17.64
N THR A 126 -3.16 11.63 17.09
CA THR A 126 -3.52 12.84 17.84
C THR A 126 -4.73 12.55 18.71
N GLU A 127 -5.76 11.95 18.12
CA GLU A 127 -6.98 11.53 18.83
C GLU A 127 -6.72 10.52 19.94
N LEU A 128 -5.83 9.54 19.73
CA LEU A 128 -5.48 8.56 20.76
C LEU A 128 -4.73 9.15 21.97
N ARG A 129 -4.13 10.34 21.81
CA ARG A 129 -3.42 11.05 22.89
C ARG A 129 -4.30 12.08 23.62
N SER A 130 -5.52 12.31 23.13
CA SER A 130 -6.51 13.23 23.70
C SER A 130 -7.15 12.60 24.94
#